data_AF-A0A8T7JZG5-F1
#
_entry.id   AF-A0A8T7JZG5-F1
#
_cell.length_a   1.000
_cell.length_b   1.000
_cell.length_c   1.000
_cell.angle_alpha   90.00
_cell.angle_beta   90.00
_cell.angle_gamma   90.00
#
_symmetry.space_group_name_H-M   'P 1'
#
loop_
_entity.id
_entity.type
_entity.pdbx_description
1 polymer ?
#
loop_
_entity_poly.entity_id
_entity_poly.type
_entity_poly.pdbx_seq_one_letter_code
_entity_poly.pdbx_strand_id
1 'polypeptide(L)'
;MKHKTLFLMLTAALMLSACGAIPGGEPAGAQDQPAVITEAAATAISQPEPSAAPPSPAAPSTGKPGSPCGNGVCNGPENAQNCPADCSSSASTPPGNPAGAPGGASQAGGTEYAVTNPASGASLYVAAFFPASWDGQTQLPALVLVPGGSGNSGGFLKQNPAGQSTVSTITDAGMVAIVFDPDGRGQSTGAEDYNGFIHQDGLAEVIRFASTLPGIDPAKIGMVTNSYGITMGAGALARYPDLPVKFLIDWEGPANRLDTGGCDGAGLGHLNTVASCTDEAFWAEREASTFISQIRVPYQRIQSEQDHVQPDYAHTVLMINNAVNGGVPWVRLNNETPNQTYDLNALPAMLPESMDKQKDQMIVQYAQELFSR
;
A
#
# COMPACT_ATOMS: atom_id res chain seq x y z
N MET A 1 25.19 -47.96 35.58
CA MET A 1 23.97 -48.10 34.75
C MET A 1 24.25 -47.40 33.43
N LYS A 2 24.03 -48.11 32.32
CA LYS A 2 24.39 -47.72 30.96
C LYS A 2 23.24 -46.92 30.35
N HIS A 3 23.50 -45.75 29.76
CA HIS A 3 22.63 -45.23 28.70
C HIS A 3 23.46 -44.84 27.48
N LYS A 4 23.11 -45.49 26.38
CA LYS A 4 23.70 -45.44 25.05
C LYS A 4 23.12 -44.25 24.30
N THR A 5 24.02 -43.51 23.65
CA THR A 5 23.78 -42.63 22.51
C THR A 5 23.23 -43.44 21.33
N LEU A 6 22.13 -43.01 20.71
CA LEU A 6 21.63 -43.57 19.45
C LEU A 6 21.64 -42.47 18.39
N PHE A 7 22.57 -42.64 17.45
CA PHE A 7 22.68 -41.95 16.17
C PHE A 7 21.72 -42.67 15.20
N LEU A 8 20.86 -41.95 14.49
CA LEU A 8 20.08 -42.51 13.39
C LEU A 8 20.49 -41.82 12.09
N MET A 9 21.35 -42.50 11.33
CA MET A 9 21.55 -42.26 9.90
C MET A 9 20.39 -42.89 9.13
N LEU A 10 19.83 -42.17 8.17
CA LEU A 10 18.90 -42.70 7.19
C LEU A 10 19.53 -42.60 5.79
N THR A 11 19.87 -43.75 5.22
CA THR A 11 20.28 -43.95 3.83
C THR A 11 19.57 -45.18 3.29
N ALA A 12 18.83 -45.03 2.17
CA ALA A 12 18.40 -46.04 1.19
C ALA A 12 17.19 -45.47 0.42
N ALA A 13 16.95 -45.69 -0.88
CA ALA A 13 17.65 -46.43 -1.92
C ALA A 13 17.12 -45.98 -3.30
N LEU A 14 18.00 -46.10 -4.30
CA LEU A 14 17.72 -46.11 -5.74
C LEU A 14 16.75 -47.26 -6.11
N MET A 15 15.83 -46.99 -7.04
CA MET A 15 15.20 -48.03 -7.87
C MET A 15 15.27 -47.57 -9.34
N LEU A 16 16.12 -48.26 -10.10
CA LEU A 16 16.11 -48.29 -11.56
C LEU A 16 14.85 -49.03 -12.03
N SER A 17 14.20 -48.54 -13.09
CA SER A 17 13.39 -49.37 -13.96
C SER A 17 13.70 -49.02 -15.42
N ALA A 18 14.20 -50.02 -16.14
CA ALA A 18 14.46 -50.00 -17.57
C ALA A 18 13.79 -51.24 -18.19
N CYS A 19 13.00 -51.02 -19.24
CA CYS A 19 12.60 -51.93 -20.33
C CYS A 19 11.46 -51.23 -21.10
N GLY A 20 11.41 -51.15 -22.43
CA GLY A 20 12.23 -51.75 -23.47
C GLY A 20 11.93 -51.11 -24.82
N ALA A 21 12.79 -51.39 -25.79
CA ALA A 21 12.71 -50.96 -27.18
C ALA A 21 11.99 -51.99 -28.06
N ILE A 22 11.25 -51.54 -29.08
CA ILE A 22 10.92 -52.28 -30.33
C ILE A 22 10.76 -51.25 -31.49
N PRO A 23 11.08 -51.61 -32.76
CA PRO A 23 11.72 -50.72 -33.73
C PRO A 23 10.84 -50.29 -34.93
N GLY A 24 11.37 -49.32 -35.68
CA GLY A 24 11.46 -49.33 -37.15
C GLY A 24 10.21 -48.94 -37.96
N GLY A 25 10.33 -47.85 -38.74
CA GLY A 25 9.41 -47.56 -39.85
C GLY A 25 9.49 -46.13 -40.39
N GLU A 26 10.53 -45.81 -41.18
CA GLU A 26 10.44 -44.86 -42.31
C GLU A 26 9.84 -45.62 -43.52
N PRO A 27 9.15 -44.98 -44.51
CA PRO A 27 9.69 -43.84 -45.26
C PRO A 27 8.68 -42.84 -45.90
N ALA A 28 9.28 -41.90 -46.66
CA ALA A 28 8.72 -41.01 -47.70
C ALA A 28 7.89 -39.81 -47.17
N GLY A 29 8.14 -38.56 -47.56
CA GLY A 29 8.69 -38.06 -48.83
C GLY A 29 7.65 -37.10 -49.42
N ALA A 30 7.72 -35.81 -49.08
CA ALA A 30 6.97 -34.71 -49.70
C ALA A 30 7.80 -33.44 -49.50
N GLN A 31 8.64 -33.07 -50.46
CA GLN A 31 8.35 -32.09 -51.51
C GLN A 31 7.95 -30.71 -50.96
N ASP A 32 8.99 -29.92 -50.68
CA ASP A 32 8.94 -28.46 -50.64
C ASP A 32 8.49 -27.92 -52.02
N GLN A 33 7.43 -27.13 -52.02
CA GLN A 33 7.22 -26.09 -53.02
C GLN A 33 6.97 -24.76 -52.33
N PRO A 34 7.62 -23.67 -52.80
CA PRO A 34 7.38 -22.35 -52.27
C PRO A 34 6.04 -21.81 -52.80
N ALA A 35 5.15 -21.44 -51.89
CA ALA A 35 3.94 -20.69 -52.24
C ALA A 35 4.34 -19.29 -52.72
N VAL A 36 4.15 -19.07 -54.02
CA VAL A 36 4.10 -17.77 -54.67
C VAL A 36 2.92 -17.00 -54.10
N ILE A 37 3.18 -15.96 -53.30
CA ILE A 37 2.16 -15.00 -52.89
C ILE A 37 2.13 -13.90 -53.94
N THR A 38 1.06 -13.90 -54.73
CA THR A 38 0.72 -12.87 -55.71
C THR A 38 0.34 -11.55 -55.04
N GLU A 39 0.94 -10.46 -55.52
CA GLU A 39 0.42 -9.10 -55.42
C GLU A 39 -1.02 -9.03 -55.96
N ALA A 40 -1.94 -8.44 -55.19
CA ALA A 40 -2.96 -7.49 -55.65
C ALA A 40 -4.04 -7.28 -54.57
N ALA A 41 -4.02 -6.13 -53.91
CA ALA A 41 -5.18 -5.29 -53.60
C ALA A 41 -4.74 -4.19 -52.62
N ALA A 42 -4.23 -3.10 -53.18
CA ALA A 42 -4.08 -1.84 -52.46
C ALA A 42 -5.48 -1.28 -52.16
N THR A 43 -6.02 -1.61 -51.00
CA THR A 43 -7.15 -0.89 -50.43
C THR A 43 -6.62 0.40 -49.84
N ALA A 44 -7.00 1.53 -50.44
CA ALA A 44 -6.67 2.86 -49.97
C ALA A 44 -7.17 3.05 -48.53
N ILE A 45 -6.23 3.09 -47.58
CA ILE A 45 -6.49 3.58 -46.23
C ILE A 45 -6.58 5.10 -46.35
N SER A 46 -7.80 5.62 -46.23
CA SER A 46 -8.06 7.05 -46.07
C SER A 46 -7.24 7.57 -44.90
N GLN A 47 -6.44 8.60 -45.15
CA GLN A 47 -5.80 9.34 -44.09
C GLN A 47 -6.87 9.89 -43.13
N PRO A 48 -6.68 9.80 -41.80
CA PRO A 48 -7.52 10.55 -40.88
C PRO A 48 -7.28 12.04 -41.13
N GLU A 49 -8.37 12.78 -41.34
CA GLU A 49 -8.35 14.24 -41.39
C GLU A 49 -7.65 14.82 -40.14
N PRO A 50 -6.94 15.95 -40.27
CA PRO A 50 -6.33 16.60 -39.12
C PRO A 50 -7.40 16.94 -38.08
N SER A 51 -7.26 16.29 -36.91
CA SER A 51 -8.07 16.51 -35.73
C SER A 51 -8.20 18.01 -35.45
N ALA A 52 -9.43 18.49 -35.47
CA ALA A 52 -9.77 19.86 -35.11
C ALA A 52 -9.23 20.18 -33.72
N ALA A 53 -8.69 21.40 -33.57
CA ALA A 53 -8.19 21.90 -32.30
C ALA A 53 -9.23 21.73 -31.17
N PRO A 54 -8.80 21.39 -29.95
CA PRO A 54 -9.70 21.19 -28.83
C PRO A 54 -10.50 22.48 -28.55
N PRO A 55 -11.81 22.37 -28.27
CA PRO A 55 -12.61 23.54 -27.90
C PRO A 55 -12.07 24.16 -26.61
N SER A 56 -11.97 25.49 -26.60
CA SER A 56 -11.65 26.28 -25.41
C SER A 56 -12.53 25.87 -24.22
N PRO A 57 -11.99 25.82 -22.99
CA PRO A 57 -12.77 25.46 -21.81
C PRO A 57 -13.95 26.40 -21.63
N ALA A 58 -15.15 25.83 -21.57
CA ALA A 58 -16.36 26.52 -21.18
C ALA A 58 -16.26 26.94 -19.70
N ALA A 59 -16.77 28.14 -19.40
CA ALA A 59 -16.74 28.73 -18.06
C ALA A 59 -17.51 27.85 -17.03
N PRO A 60 -17.06 27.78 -15.75
CA PRO A 60 -17.71 26.95 -14.75
C PRO A 60 -19.06 27.53 -14.31
N SER A 61 -20.08 26.68 -14.31
CA SER A 61 -21.40 26.96 -13.75
C SER A 61 -21.40 26.85 -12.22
N THR A 62 -22.12 27.76 -11.58
CA THR A 62 -22.31 27.91 -10.13
C THR A 62 -23.31 26.91 -9.53
N GLY A 63 -22.98 26.21 -8.43
CA GLY A 63 -23.96 25.61 -7.51
C GLY A 63 -23.47 24.47 -6.60
N LYS A 64 -23.47 24.71 -5.27
CA LYS A 64 -22.96 23.94 -4.09
C LYS A 64 -23.82 22.69 -3.69
N PRO A 65 -23.39 21.75 -2.78
CA PRO A 65 -23.02 22.03 -1.37
C PRO A 65 -21.85 21.23 -0.72
N GLY A 66 -21.07 21.91 0.17
CA GLY A 66 -20.04 21.36 1.08
C GLY A 66 -18.66 22.06 0.91
N SER A 67 -18.03 22.60 1.97
CA SER A 67 -16.96 23.64 1.89
C SER A 67 -15.51 23.09 1.78
N PRO A 68 -14.58 23.66 0.97
CA PRO A 68 -13.16 23.31 1.03
C PRO A 68 -12.26 24.25 1.88
N CYS A 69 -12.54 25.55 2.02
CA CYS A 69 -12.50 26.34 3.28
C CYS A 69 -12.79 27.82 3.01
N GLY A 70 -13.63 28.46 3.83
CA GLY A 70 -13.77 29.93 3.98
C GLY A 70 -14.30 30.76 2.80
N ASN A 71 -14.17 30.26 1.56
CA ASN A 71 -14.58 30.81 0.27
C ASN A 71 -14.36 32.32 -0.01
N GLY A 72 -13.27 32.89 0.49
CA GLY A 72 -12.53 33.95 -0.20
C GLY A 72 -11.92 33.50 -1.55
N VAL A 73 -12.03 32.21 -1.86
CA VAL A 73 -11.87 31.42 -3.09
C VAL A 73 -10.46 30.96 -3.44
N CYS A 74 -10.24 29.65 -3.38
CA CYS A 74 -9.06 28.95 -3.93
C CYS A 74 -9.41 27.82 -4.92
N ASN A 75 -9.05 28.06 -6.17
CA ASN A 75 -9.16 27.15 -7.31
C ASN A 75 -8.40 25.81 -7.22
N GLY A 76 -8.92 24.77 -6.56
CA GLY A 76 -8.34 23.41 -6.51
C GLY A 76 -8.69 22.71 -5.18
N PRO A 77 -8.09 21.55 -4.83
CA PRO A 77 -8.25 21.00 -3.48
C PRO A 77 -7.58 21.94 -2.46
N GLU A 78 -8.37 22.71 -1.70
CA GLU A 78 -7.87 23.75 -0.78
C GLU A 78 -7.41 23.17 0.57
N ASN A 79 -6.26 23.63 1.09
CA ASN A 79 -5.78 23.38 2.45
C ASN A 79 -4.98 24.58 2.99
N ALA A 80 -4.60 24.54 4.27
CA ALA A 80 -3.86 25.63 4.92
C ALA A 80 -2.51 25.96 4.25
N GLN A 81 -1.95 25.04 3.47
CA GLN A 81 -0.67 25.19 2.80
C GLN A 81 -0.82 25.81 1.40
N ASN A 82 -1.82 25.40 0.61
CA ASN A 82 -2.03 25.88 -0.76
C ASN A 82 -3.07 27.00 -0.87
N CYS A 83 -3.87 27.21 0.18
CA CYS A 83 -4.84 28.26 0.32
C CYS A 83 -4.85 28.89 1.72
N PRO A 84 -3.70 29.38 2.23
CA PRO A 84 -3.62 29.95 3.57
C PRO A 84 -4.55 31.15 3.74
N ALA A 85 -4.80 31.95 2.70
CA ALA A 85 -5.69 33.10 2.81
C ALA A 85 -7.14 32.74 3.18
N ASP A 86 -7.63 31.58 2.72
CA ASP A 86 -8.99 31.11 2.95
C ASP A 86 -9.10 30.07 4.08
N CYS A 87 -7.97 29.40 4.39
CA CYS A 87 -7.92 28.30 5.34
C CYS A 87 -7.19 28.63 6.66
N SER A 88 -6.51 29.78 6.79
CA SER A 88 -5.67 30.10 7.96
C SER A 88 -6.46 30.57 9.20
N SER A 89 -7.70 31.02 9.02
CA SER A 89 -8.55 31.53 10.10
C SER A 89 -9.27 30.44 10.90
N SER A 90 -9.18 29.17 10.45
CA SER A 90 -9.58 27.99 11.22
C SER A 90 -8.53 27.54 12.24
N ALA A 91 -7.43 28.30 12.40
CA ALA A 91 -6.59 28.22 13.59
C ALA A 91 -7.32 28.84 14.81
N SER A 92 -8.57 28.42 15.05
CA SER A 92 -9.04 28.28 16.42
C SER A 92 -7.97 27.49 17.16
N THR A 93 -7.48 28.07 18.26
CA THR A 93 -6.68 27.46 19.32
C THR A 93 -6.68 25.93 19.21
N PRO A 94 -5.50 25.26 19.12
CA PRO A 94 -5.46 23.81 19.04
C PRO A 94 -6.42 23.27 20.11
N PRO A 95 -7.45 22.48 19.75
CA PRO A 95 -8.29 21.84 20.74
C PRO A 95 -7.33 21.14 21.69
N GLY A 96 -7.34 21.59 22.94
CA GLY A 96 -6.33 21.20 23.90
C GLY A 96 -6.27 19.69 23.99
N ASN A 97 -5.04 19.16 23.96
CA ASN A 97 -4.71 17.75 24.15
C ASN A 97 -5.45 16.76 23.24
N PRO A 98 -4.75 16.00 22.37
CA PRO A 98 -5.23 14.67 22.02
C PRO A 98 -5.01 13.76 23.23
N ALA A 99 -5.69 14.04 24.34
CA ALA A 99 -5.79 13.12 25.45
C ALA A 99 -6.75 12.04 25.01
N GLY A 100 -6.28 11.13 24.14
CA GLY A 100 -6.89 9.82 24.02
C GLY A 100 -6.94 9.25 25.43
N ALA A 101 -8.14 9.19 26.01
CA ALA A 101 -8.30 8.58 27.32
C ALA A 101 -7.88 7.12 27.18
N PRO A 102 -6.97 6.59 28.02
CA PRO A 102 -6.57 5.20 27.93
C PRO A 102 -7.80 4.31 28.11
N GLY A 103 -8.15 3.60 27.04
CA GLY A 103 -9.27 2.67 26.95
C GLY A 103 -8.91 1.30 27.51
N GLY A 104 -8.31 1.21 28.70
CA GLY A 104 -7.92 -0.08 29.28
C GLY A 104 -6.95 -0.91 28.42
N ALA A 105 -6.75 -2.17 28.81
CA ALA A 105 -5.95 -3.13 28.06
C ALA A 105 -6.81 -3.85 27.02
N SER A 106 -6.34 -3.94 25.78
CA SER A 106 -7.00 -4.69 24.71
C SER A 106 -7.02 -6.18 25.02
N GLN A 107 -7.97 -6.90 24.42
CA GLN A 107 -7.99 -8.38 24.50
C GLN A 107 -6.73 -9.03 23.90
N ALA A 108 -5.96 -8.28 23.10
CA ALA A 108 -4.70 -8.70 22.52
C ALA A 108 -3.46 -8.16 23.26
N GLY A 109 -3.63 -7.47 24.40
CA GLY A 109 -2.54 -6.98 25.25
C GLY A 109 -1.96 -5.60 24.90
N GLY A 110 -2.57 -4.86 23.99
CA GLY A 110 -2.20 -3.48 23.65
C GLY A 110 -2.89 -2.45 24.56
N THR A 111 -2.39 -1.22 24.59
CA THR A 111 -3.09 -0.10 25.22
C THR A 111 -4.00 0.56 24.20
N GLU A 112 -5.30 0.67 24.49
CA GLU A 112 -6.29 1.21 23.57
C GLU A 112 -6.53 2.70 23.79
N TYR A 113 -6.89 3.39 22.71
CA TYR A 113 -7.15 4.82 22.68
C TYR A 113 -8.28 5.13 21.70
N ALA A 114 -8.96 6.24 21.95
CA ALA A 114 -9.87 6.87 21.01
C ALA A 114 -9.21 8.14 20.44
N VAL A 115 -9.10 8.23 19.12
CA VAL A 115 -8.57 9.40 18.40
C VAL A 115 -9.69 9.98 17.54
N THR A 116 -9.97 11.28 17.65
CA THR A 116 -11.03 11.89 16.83
C THR A 116 -10.51 12.22 15.44
N ASN A 117 -11.14 11.67 14.39
CA ASN A 117 -10.87 12.11 13.02
C ASN A 117 -11.39 13.56 12.84
N PRO A 118 -10.53 14.54 12.51
CA PRO A 118 -10.94 15.93 12.39
C PRO A 118 -11.91 16.20 11.23
N ALA A 119 -11.91 15.37 10.19
CA ALA A 119 -12.75 15.57 9.01
C ALA A 119 -14.20 15.09 9.22
N SER A 120 -14.39 13.99 9.95
CA SER A 120 -15.70 13.37 10.15
C SER A 120 -16.26 13.51 11.56
N GLY A 121 -15.41 13.82 12.56
CA GLY A 121 -15.74 13.74 13.97
C GLY A 121 -15.85 12.31 14.51
N ALA A 122 -15.50 11.29 13.72
CA ALA A 122 -15.51 9.90 14.15
C ALA A 122 -14.50 9.66 15.27
N SER A 123 -14.83 8.74 16.18
CA SER A 123 -13.92 8.22 17.20
C SER A 123 -13.21 6.99 16.61
N LEU A 124 -11.95 7.16 16.24
CA LEU A 124 -11.10 6.10 15.72
C LEU A 124 -10.53 5.25 16.86
N TYR A 125 -10.70 3.94 16.75
CA TYR A 125 -9.99 2.98 17.58
C TYR A 125 -8.51 2.97 17.20
N VAL A 126 -7.63 3.14 18.19
CA VAL A 126 -6.18 3.03 18.04
C VAL A 126 -5.66 2.15 19.17
N ALA A 127 -4.75 1.24 18.87
CA ALA A 127 -4.06 0.44 19.88
C ALA A 127 -2.55 0.44 19.68
N ALA A 128 -1.81 0.61 20.78
CA ALA A 128 -0.36 0.55 20.81
C ALA A 128 0.12 -0.72 21.52
N PHE A 129 0.98 -1.47 20.85
CA PHE A 129 1.57 -2.70 21.36
C PHE A 129 3.08 -2.49 21.55
N PHE A 130 3.51 -2.52 22.80
CA PHE A 130 4.91 -2.38 23.18
C PHE A 130 5.58 -3.76 23.30
N PRO A 131 6.89 -3.85 23.05
CA PRO A 131 7.65 -5.06 23.38
C PRO A 131 7.45 -5.49 24.83
N ALA A 132 7.36 -6.79 25.09
CA ALA A 132 7.22 -7.31 26.45
C ALA A 132 8.39 -6.94 27.37
N SER A 133 9.55 -6.62 26.79
CA SER A 133 10.75 -6.15 27.49
C SER A 133 10.80 -4.64 27.73
N TRP A 134 9.78 -3.88 27.31
CA TRP A 134 9.76 -2.43 27.49
C TRP A 134 9.69 -2.07 28.98
N ASP A 135 10.54 -1.13 29.39
CA ASP A 135 10.70 -0.68 30.79
C ASP A 135 9.68 0.38 31.22
N GLY A 136 8.79 0.79 30.31
CA GLY A 136 7.80 1.84 30.52
C GLY A 136 8.37 3.26 30.43
N GLN A 137 9.63 3.45 30.06
CA GLN A 137 10.31 4.75 30.05
C GLN A 137 11.07 5.02 28.75
N THR A 138 11.74 4.02 28.20
CA THR A 138 12.54 4.12 26.99
C THR A 138 11.66 4.46 25.79
N GLN A 139 12.01 5.49 25.03
CA GLN A 139 11.33 5.78 23.76
C GLN A 139 11.81 4.84 22.66
N LEU A 140 10.86 4.21 21.97
CA LEU A 140 11.11 3.17 20.98
C LEU A 140 10.69 3.62 19.58
N PRO A 141 11.33 3.09 18.51
CA PRO A 141 10.80 3.18 17.16
C PRO A 141 9.41 2.55 17.06
N ALA A 142 8.54 3.14 16.24
CA ALA A 142 7.16 2.67 16.05
C ALA A 142 6.83 2.48 14.56
N LEU A 143 5.96 1.49 14.28
CA LEU A 143 5.38 1.26 12.96
C LEU A 143 3.86 1.44 13.03
N VAL A 144 3.33 2.38 12.24
CA VAL A 144 1.88 2.55 12.03
C VAL A 144 1.43 1.63 10.89
N LEU A 145 0.50 0.73 11.18
CA LEU A 145 0.03 -0.30 10.26
C LEU A 145 -1.32 0.10 9.65
N VAL A 146 -1.35 0.26 8.33
CA VAL A 146 -2.54 0.67 7.56
C VAL A 146 -3.19 -0.56 6.92
N PRO A 147 -4.44 -0.88 7.26
CA PRO A 147 -5.10 -2.09 6.78
C PRO A 147 -5.41 -2.04 5.28
N GLY A 148 -5.41 -3.21 4.64
CA GLY A 148 -5.77 -3.37 3.23
C GLY A 148 -7.28 -3.46 2.96
N GLY A 149 -7.66 -3.27 1.70
CA GLY A 149 -9.06 -3.27 1.26
C GLY A 149 -9.95 -2.33 2.09
N SER A 150 -11.14 -2.81 2.43
CA SER A 150 -12.03 -2.23 3.45
C SER A 150 -11.83 -2.84 4.85
N GLY A 151 -10.63 -3.35 5.12
CA GLY A 151 -10.28 -4.00 6.37
C GLY A 151 -9.99 -3.04 7.54
N ASN A 152 -9.72 -3.62 8.70
CA ASN A 152 -9.43 -2.95 9.96
C ASN A 152 -8.21 -3.59 10.67
N SER A 153 -7.87 -3.14 11.87
CA SER A 153 -6.72 -3.61 12.65
C SER A 153 -6.70 -5.11 12.92
N GLY A 154 -7.86 -5.78 12.89
CA GLY A 154 -7.98 -7.21 13.15
C GLY A 154 -7.12 -8.08 12.22
N GLY A 155 -6.82 -7.61 11.00
CA GLY A 155 -5.91 -8.29 10.08
C GLY A 155 -4.49 -8.46 10.63
N PHE A 156 -3.99 -7.47 11.38
CA PHE A 156 -2.64 -7.48 11.97
C PHE A 156 -2.56 -8.25 13.29
N LEU A 157 -3.71 -8.48 13.93
CA LEU A 157 -3.83 -9.22 15.19
C LEU A 157 -4.00 -10.73 14.97
N LYS A 158 -4.41 -11.12 13.77
CA LYS A 158 -4.61 -12.53 13.42
C LYS A 158 -3.30 -13.30 13.48
N GLN A 159 -3.29 -14.39 14.23
CA GLN A 159 -2.15 -15.30 14.30
C GLN A 159 -2.09 -16.20 13.07
N ASN A 160 -0.87 -16.38 12.55
CA ASN A 160 -0.54 -17.42 11.59
C ASN A 160 -0.50 -18.81 12.28
N PRO A 161 -0.33 -19.92 11.54
CA PRO A 161 -0.25 -21.26 12.13
C PRO A 161 0.90 -21.48 13.12
N ALA A 162 1.93 -20.62 13.11
CA ALA A 162 3.03 -20.62 14.08
C ALA A 162 2.70 -19.82 15.36
N GLY A 163 1.48 -19.28 15.48
CA GLY A 163 1.04 -18.48 16.63
C GLY A 163 1.50 -17.03 16.61
N GLN A 164 2.13 -16.57 15.52
CA GLN A 164 2.63 -15.20 15.38
C GLN A 164 1.65 -14.34 14.59
N SER A 165 1.41 -13.13 15.05
CA SER A 165 0.76 -12.05 14.30
C SER A 165 1.79 -11.03 13.79
N THR A 166 1.37 -10.15 12.88
CA THR A 166 2.20 -9.02 12.42
C THR A 166 2.62 -8.16 13.61
N VAL A 167 1.68 -7.88 14.53
CA VAL A 167 1.95 -7.15 15.77
C VAL A 167 3.03 -7.84 16.61
N SER A 168 2.90 -9.15 16.87
CA SER A 168 3.89 -9.87 17.67
C SER A 168 5.28 -9.87 17.01
N THR A 169 5.33 -9.99 15.67
CA THR A 169 6.59 -9.98 14.91
C THR A 169 7.31 -8.64 15.04
N ILE A 170 6.58 -7.53 15.01
CA ILE A 170 7.14 -6.18 15.19
C ILE A 170 7.59 -5.97 16.64
N THR A 171 6.78 -6.37 17.61
CA THR A 171 7.12 -6.18 19.04
C THR A 171 8.29 -7.05 19.48
N ASP A 172 8.41 -8.27 18.96
CA ASP A 172 9.55 -9.16 19.21
C ASP A 172 10.86 -8.58 18.63
N ALA A 173 10.75 -7.71 17.62
CA ALA A 173 11.88 -6.99 17.04
C ALA A 173 12.24 -5.69 17.78
N GLY A 174 11.61 -5.41 18.92
CA GLY A 174 11.90 -4.24 19.76
C GLY A 174 11.27 -2.93 19.28
N MET A 175 10.28 -2.99 18.39
CA MET A 175 9.53 -1.83 17.90
C MET A 175 8.11 -1.81 18.50
N VAL A 176 7.50 -0.63 18.55
CA VAL A 176 6.08 -0.48 18.89
C VAL A 176 5.24 -0.70 17.63
N ALA A 177 4.20 -1.52 17.71
CA ALA A 177 3.21 -1.64 16.64
C ALA A 177 1.98 -0.77 16.98
N ILE A 178 1.63 0.15 16.09
CA ILE A 178 0.42 0.96 16.16
C ILE A 178 -0.56 0.45 15.12
N VAL A 179 -1.73 0.02 15.57
CA VAL A 179 -2.85 -0.35 14.71
C VAL A 179 -4.01 0.59 14.96
N PHE A 180 -4.87 0.73 13.97
CA PHE A 180 -6.09 1.52 14.09
C PHE A 180 -7.18 0.95 13.19
N ASP A 181 -8.41 1.35 13.47
CA ASP A 181 -9.55 1.10 12.59
C ASP A 181 -9.94 2.42 11.90
N PRO A 182 -10.00 2.47 10.56
CA PRO A 182 -10.51 3.64 9.83
C PRO A 182 -12.00 3.91 10.13
N ASP A 183 -12.49 5.10 9.80
CA ASP A 183 -13.90 5.46 9.95
C ASP A 183 -14.86 4.40 9.41
N GLY A 184 -15.91 4.10 10.16
CA GLY A 184 -16.92 3.11 9.77
C GLY A 184 -16.41 1.67 9.70
N ARG A 185 -15.17 1.38 10.11
CA ARG A 185 -14.58 0.04 10.13
C ARG A 185 -14.31 -0.41 11.56
N GLY A 186 -14.43 -1.72 11.79
CA GLY A 186 -14.04 -2.35 13.05
C GLY A 186 -14.74 -1.73 14.27
N GLN A 187 -13.94 -1.22 15.20
CA GLN A 187 -14.39 -0.57 16.43
C GLN A 187 -14.57 0.94 16.31
N SER A 188 -14.14 1.54 15.20
CA SER A 188 -14.30 2.98 14.96
C SER A 188 -15.74 3.35 14.64
N THR A 189 -16.14 4.56 15.05
CA THR A 189 -17.41 5.14 14.63
C THR A 189 -17.29 5.78 13.24
N GLY A 190 -18.34 6.46 12.75
CA GLY A 190 -18.32 7.16 11.47
C GLY A 190 -18.82 6.30 10.31
N ALA A 191 -18.48 6.72 9.09
CA ALA A 191 -18.87 6.06 7.85
C ALA A 191 -17.64 5.69 7.03
N GLU A 192 -17.73 4.57 6.32
CA GLU A 192 -16.70 4.10 5.40
C GLU A 192 -16.46 5.11 4.27
N ASP A 193 -15.18 5.42 4.02
CA ASP A 193 -14.73 6.34 2.96
C ASP A 193 -13.80 5.66 1.93
N TYR A 194 -13.66 4.33 1.94
CA TYR A 194 -12.90 3.55 0.95
C TYR A 194 -11.49 4.09 0.66
N ASN A 195 -10.80 4.50 1.73
CA ASN A 195 -9.44 5.05 1.71
C ASN A 195 -9.32 6.45 1.04
N GLY A 196 -10.45 7.15 0.86
CA GLY A 196 -10.49 8.53 0.37
C GLY A 196 -9.98 9.56 1.38
N PHE A 197 -10.31 10.82 1.14
CA PHE A 197 -9.76 11.93 1.92
C PHE A 197 -10.12 11.90 3.40
N ILE A 198 -11.32 11.45 3.79
CA ILE A 198 -11.71 11.38 5.21
C ILE A 198 -10.85 10.35 5.94
N HIS A 199 -10.63 9.17 5.35
CA HIS A 199 -9.76 8.16 5.95
C HIS A 199 -8.29 8.61 6.02
N GLN A 200 -7.81 9.32 4.99
CA GLN A 200 -6.46 9.86 4.97
C GLN A 200 -6.25 10.92 6.06
N ASP A 201 -7.26 11.75 6.34
CA ASP A 201 -7.24 12.75 7.42
C ASP A 201 -7.23 12.06 8.79
N GLY A 202 -8.01 10.99 8.93
CA GLY A 202 -8.01 10.13 10.11
C GLY A 202 -6.65 9.48 10.35
N LEU A 203 -6.02 8.91 9.33
CA LEU A 203 -4.68 8.33 9.42
C LEU A 203 -3.62 9.38 9.80
N ALA A 204 -3.69 10.58 9.22
CA ALA A 204 -2.81 11.68 9.60
C ALA A 204 -2.92 12.01 11.10
N GLU A 205 -4.15 12.01 11.63
CA GLU A 205 -4.38 12.26 13.05
C GLU A 205 -3.91 11.10 13.95
N VAL A 206 -4.08 9.84 13.53
CA VAL A 206 -3.51 8.68 14.22
C VAL A 206 -1.98 8.79 14.33
N ILE A 207 -1.31 9.22 13.27
CA ILE A 207 0.15 9.41 13.26
C ILE A 207 0.57 10.54 14.21
N ARG A 208 -0.14 11.68 14.18
CA ARG A 208 0.12 12.79 15.13
C ARG A 208 -0.07 12.33 16.56
N PHE A 209 -1.17 11.64 16.86
CA PHE A 209 -1.43 11.07 18.17
C PHE A 209 -0.34 10.11 18.61
N ALA A 210 0.07 9.16 17.76
CA ALA A 210 1.13 8.20 18.07
C ALA A 210 2.45 8.91 18.45
N SER A 211 2.78 10.01 17.79
CA SER A 211 3.98 10.81 18.12
C SER A 211 3.96 11.46 19.51
N THR A 212 2.81 11.50 20.17
CA THR A 212 2.67 12.05 21.54
C THR A 212 2.71 11.00 22.65
N LEU A 213 2.71 9.71 22.31
CA LEU A 213 2.61 8.64 23.31
C LEU A 213 3.91 8.50 24.13
N PRO A 214 3.82 8.38 25.47
CA PRO A 214 4.99 8.13 26.32
C PRO A 214 5.52 6.73 26.03
N GLY A 215 6.69 6.64 25.38
CA GLY A 215 7.30 5.39 24.94
C GLY A 215 7.53 5.29 23.45
N ILE A 216 7.02 6.25 22.65
CA ILE A 216 7.34 6.35 21.23
C ILE A 216 8.37 7.46 21.03
N ASP A 217 9.39 7.17 20.22
CA ASP A 217 10.33 8.18 19.73
C ASP A 217 9.70 8.88 18.51
N PRO A 218 9.29 10.16 18.61
CA PRO A 218 8.65 10.87 17.51
C PRO A 218 9.59 11.07 16.31
N ALA A 219 10.91 10.89 16.49
CA ALA A 219 11.87 10.90 15.39
C ALA A 219 11.99 9.53 14.70
N LYS A 220 11.28 8.50 15.14
CA LYS A 220 11.37 7.13 14.61
C LYS A 220 9.99 6.48 14.43
N ILE A 221 9.14 7.12 13.64
CA ILE A 221 7.86 6.54 13.20
C ILE A 221 7.99 6.12 11.73
N GLY A 222 7.74 4.85 11.43
CA GLY A 222 7.58 4.34 10.07
C GLY A 222 6.12 4.02 9.79
N MET A 223 5.76 3.95 8.51
CA MET A 223 4.42 3.53 8.10
C MET A 223 4.49 2.30 7.21
N VAL A 224 3.56 1.37 7.42
CA VAL A 224 3.42 0.13 6.64
C VAL A 224 2.01 0.02 6.10
N THR A 225 1.86 -0.16 4.79
CA THR A 225 0.57 -0.37 4.14
C THR A 225 0.47 -1.78 3.58
N ASN A 226 -0.69 -2.41 3.74
CA ASN A 226 -1.00 -3.67 3.06
C ASN A 226 -2.02 -3.41 1.96
N SER A 227 -1.79 -3.97 0.75
CA SER A 227 -2.77 -3.97 -0.33
C SER A 227 -3.35 -2.56 -0.56
N TYR A 228 -4.66 -2.42 -0.74
CA TYR A 228 -5.32 -1.13 -0.97
C TYR A 228 -5.12 -0.07 0.15
N GLY A 229 -4.57 -0.44 1.30
CA GLY A 229 -4.14 0.50 2.32
C GLY A 229 -3.11 1.53 1.80
N ILE A 230 -2.40 1.20 0.70
CA ILE A 230 -1.49 2.13 0.03
C ILE A 230 -2.18 3.44 -0.38
N THR A 231 -3.44 3.39 -0.79
CA THR A 231 -4.20 4.58 -1.19
C THR A 231 -4.36 5.53 0.00
N MET A 232 -4.68 4.98 1.17
CA MET A 232 -4.78 5.77 2.40
C MET A 232 -3.42 6.29 2.85
N GLY A 233 -2.39 5.43 2.85
CA GLY A 233 -1.06 5.77 3.31
C GLY A 233 -0.36 6.81 2.42
N ALA A 234 -0.27 6.55 1.12
CA ALA A 234 0.36 7.48 0.18
C ALA A 234 -0.43 8.81 0.12
N GLY A 235 -1.76 8.75 0.14
CA GLY A 235 -2.62 9.94 0.18
C GLY A 235 -2.38 10.81 1.41
N ALA A 236 -2.33 10.20 2.60
CA ALA A 236 -2.02 10.92 3.84
C ALA A 236 -0.63 11.58 3.79
N LEU A 237 0.41 10.87 3.33
CA LEU A 237 1.77 11.43 3.24
C LEU A 237 1.90 12.54 2.18
N ALA A 238 1.18 12.43 1.06
CA ALA A 238 1.19 13.45 0.01
C ALA A 238 0.48 14.73 0.48
N ARG A 239 -0.64 14.59 1.20
CA ARG A 239 -1.46 15.72 1.68
C ARG A 239 -0.91 16.36 2.96
N TYR A 240 -0.20 15.59 3.77
CA TYR A 240 0.40 16.02 5.05
C TYR A 240 1.91 15.70 5.07
N PRO A 241 2.72 16.42 4.28
CA PRO A 241 4.16 16.14 4.15
C PRO A 241 4.97 16.45 5.43
N ASP A 242 4.36 17.11 6.42
CA ASP A 242 4.94 17.46 7.71
C ASP A 242 4.72 16.37 8.79
N LEU A 243 4.01 15.28 8.48
CA LEU A 243 3.86 14.16 9.40
C LEU A 243 5.23 13.60 9.81
N PRO A 244 5.41 13.19 11.08
CA PRO A 244 6.67 12.67 11.60
C PRO A 244 7.03 11.25 11.11
N VAL A 245 6.66 10.90 9.88
CA VAL A 245 6.93 9.60 9.26
C VAL A 245 8.30 9.61 8.59
N LYS A 246 9.10 8.58 8.83
CA LYS A 246 10.46 8.45 8.30
C LYS A 246 10.54 7.64 7.02
N PHE A 247 9.57 6.79 6.74
CA PHE A 247 9.49 5.99 5.52
C PHE A 247 8.11 5.36 5.36
N LEU A 248 7.82 4.92 4.15
CA LEU A 248 6.69 4.10 3.77
C LEU A 248 7.18 2.72 3.28
N ILE A 249 6.68 1.64 3.89
CA ILE A 249 6.79 0.28 3.37
C ILE A 249 5.41 -0.12 2.83
N ASP A 250 5.34 -0.54 1.58
CA ASP A 250 4.12 -0.93 0.87
C ASP A 250 4.20 -2.39 0.44
N TRP A 251 3.25 -3.20 0.87
CA TRP A 251 3.11 -4.57 0.41
C TRP A 251 1.99 -4.67 -0.63
N GLU A 252 2.38 -4.83 -1.88
CA GLU A 252 1.52 -5.14 -3.02
C GLU A 252 0.32 -4.19 -3.20
N GLY A 253 0.51 -2.92 -2.88
CA GLY A 253 -0.56 -1.94 -3.06
C GLY A 253 -0.95 -1.76 -4.54
N PRO A 254 -2.25 -1.73 -4.90
CA PRO A 254 -2.72 -1.36 -6.24
C PRO A 254 -2.40 0.11 -6.55
N ALA A 255 -2.31 0.47 -7.83
CA ALA A 255 -1.84 1.79 -8.24
C ALA A 255 -2.99 2.77 -8.51
N ASN A 256 -4.08 2.33 -9.12
CA ASN A 256 -5.19 3.21 -9.52
C ASN A 256 -6.52 2.46 -9.68
N ARG A 257 -7.50 3.13 -10.31
CA ARG A 257 -8.84 2.60 -10.57
C ARG A 257 -8.88 1.38 -11.48
N LEU A 258 -7.87 1.17 -12.34
CA LEU A 258 -7.79 -0.04 -13.15
C LEU A 258 -7.66 -1.25 -12.24
N ASP A 259 -6.74 -1.18 -11.28
CA ASP A 259 -6.48 -2.25 -10.30
C ASP A 259 -7.56 -2.33 -9.20
N THR A 260 -7.98 -1.17 -8.71
CA THR A 260 -8.83 -1.03 -7.52
C THR A 260 -10.32 -1.13 -7.85
N GLY A 261 -10.72 -0.52 -8.97
CA GLY A 261 -12.11 -0.49 -9.45
C GLY A 261 -12.41 -1.54 -10.52
N GLY A 262 -11.40 -2.26 -11.02
CA GLY A 262 -11.57 -3.25 -12.10
C GLY A 262 -11.91 -2.59 -13.43
N CYS A 263 -11.45 -1.35 -13.63
CA CYS A 263 -11.76 -0.53 -14.79
C CYS A 263 -10.95 -0.90 -16.05
N ASP A 264 -10.07 -1.89 -15.94
CA ASP A 264 -9.31 -2.52 -17.03
C ASP A 264 -10.13 -3.56 -17.82
N GLY A 265 -11.32 -3.90 -17.35
CA GLY A 265 -12.18 -4.93 -17.93
C GLY A 265 -11.94 -6.34 -17.39
N ALA A 266 -10.93 -6.56 -16.54
CA ALA A 266 -10.73 -7.83 -15.83
C ALA A 266 -11.74 -7.98 -14.67
N GLY A 267 -12.23 -6.86 -14.12
CA GLY A 267 -13.29 -6.84 -13.12
C GLY A 267 -12.88 -7.32 -11.72
N LEU A 268 -11.57 -7.43 -11.44
CA LEU A 268 -11.03 -7.93 -10.18
C LEU A 268 -10.95 -6.88 -9.06
N GLY A 269 -11.27 -5.62 -9.36
CA GLY A 269 -11.19 -4.53 -8.39
C GLY A 269 -12.26 -4.61 -7.30
N HIS A 270 -11.84 -4.44 -6.04
CA HIS A 270 -12.71 -4.52 -4.87
C HIS A 270 -13.71 -3.34 -4.75
N LEU A 271 -13.58 -2.27 -5.55
CA LEU A 271 -14.50 -1.14 -5.58
C LEU A 271 -15.40 -1.10 -6.82
N ASN A 272 -15.44 -2.16 -7.63
CA ASN A 272 -16.21 -2.22 -8.89
C ASN A 272 -17.72 -1.99 -8.73
N THR A 273 -18.28 -2.19 -7.53
CA THR A 273 -19.69 -1.94 -7.20
C THR A 273 -19.91 -0.67 -6.38
N VAL A 274 -18.84 0.04 -6.00
CA VAL A 274 -18.89 1.24 -5.15
C VAL A 274 -18.94 2.51 -5.98
N ALA A 275 -18.12 2.59 -7.03
CA ALA A 275 -18.04 3.77 -7.88
C ALA A 275 -17.89 3.38 -9.36
N SER A 276 -18.41 4.25 -10.23
CA SER A 276 -18.19 4.11 -11.68
C SER A 276 -16.73 4.38 -12.03
N CYS A 277 -16.20 3.71 -13.05
CA CYS A 277 -14.87 4.00 -13.61
C CYS A 277 -14.72 5.44 -14.12
N THR A 278 -15.84 6.11 -14.44
CA THR A 278 -15.89 7.49 -14.92
C THR A 278 -16.13 8.51 -13.80
N ASP A 279 -16.20 8.09 -12.54
CA ASP A 279 -16.38 8.99 -11.40
C ASP A 279 -15.05 9.64 -11.01
N GLU A 280 -14.68 10.68 -11.76
CA GLU A 280 -13.40 11.38 -11.54
C GLU A 280 -13.27 11.98 -10.14
N ALA A 281 -14.39 12.42 -9.53
CA ALA A 281 -14.35 12.97 -8.19
C ALA A 281 -13.98 11.90 -7.16
N PHE A 282 -14.59 10.71 -7.26
CA PHE A 282 -14.28 9.59 -6.40
C PHE A 282 -12.81 9.13 -6.54
N TRP A 283 -12.33 9.00 -7.78
CA TRP A 283 -11.00 8.47 -8.05
C TRP A 283 -9.87 9.48 -7.79
N ALA A 284 -10.12 10.79 -7.89
CA ALA A 284 -9.14 11.81 -7.55
C ALA A 284 -8.60 11.68 -6.11
N GLU A 285 -9.39 11.10 -5.20
CA GLU A 285 -9.00 10.87 -3.82
C GLU A 285 -8.34 9.50 -3.58
N ARG A 286 -8.38 8.60 -4.57
CA ARG A 286 -8.16 7.15 -4.37
C ARG A 286 -7.10 6.52 -5.29
N GLU A 287 -6.39 7.33 -6.09
CA GLU A 287 -5.32 6.86 -6.96
C GLU A 287 -3.94 6.98 -6.29
N ALA A 288 -3.48 5.88 -5.69
CA ALA A 288 -2.18 5.79 -5.03
C ALA A 288 -1.01 6.22 -5.94
N SER A 289 -1.06 5.90 -7.23
CA SER A 289 -0.06 6.28 -8.23
C SER A 289 0.07 7.78 -8.44
N THR A 290 -0.99 8.55 -8.17
CA THR A 290 -0.96 10.02 -8.19
C THR A 290 -0.28 10.55 -6.92
N PHE A 291 -0.61 9.99 -5.76
CA PHE A 291 -0.04 10.41 -4.47
C PHE A 291 1.42 10.01 -4.29
N ILE A 292 1.83 8.83 -4.77
CA ILE A 292 3.18 8.30 -4.52
C ILE A 292 4.29 9.18 -5.11
N SER A 293 4.00 9.90 -6.21
CA SER A 293 4.94 10.87 -6.79
C SER A 293 5.19 12.10 -5.90
N GLN A 294 4.31 12.33 -4.91
CA GLN A 294 4.29 13.54 -4.08
C GLN A 294 4.80 13.31 -2.66
N ILE A 295 4.99 12.05 -2.23
CA ILE A 295 5.54 11.77 -0.90
C ILE A 295 6.99 12.23 -0.80
N ARG A 296 7.44 12.57 0.41
CA ARG A 296 8.78 13.10 0.67
C ARG A 296 9.57 12.28 1.68
N VAL A 297 9.18 11.03 1.84
CA VAL A 297 9.85 10.03 2.68
C VAL A 297 10.34 8.88 1.80
N PRO A 298 11.41 8.16 2.19
CA PRO A 298 11.79 6.89 1.59
C PRO A 298 10.61 5.93 1.36
N TYR A 299 10.59 5.27 0.21
CA TYR A 299 9.56 4.34 -0.22
C TYR A 299 10.15 2.96 -0.53
N GLN A 300 9.75 1.95 0.24
CA GLN A 300 10.05 0.55 0.01
C GLN A 300 8.79 -0.17 -0.47
N ARG A 301 8.83 -0.78 -1.65
CA ARG A 301 7.78 -1.68 -2.11
C ARG A 301 8.20 -3.14 -1.94
N ILE A 302 7.28 -3.98 -1.49
CA ILE A 302 7.40 -5.44 -1.43
C ILE A 302 6.43 -6.02 -2.44
N GLN A 303 6.93 -6.88 -3.33
CA GLN A 303 6.18 -7.53 -4.40
C GLN A 303 6.63 -8.98 -4.58
N SER A 304 5.69 -9.91 -4.51
CA SER A 304 5.89 -11.34 -4.76
C SER A 304 5.71 -11.73 -6.24
N GLU A 305 6.13 -12.95 -6.57
CA GLU A 305 5.96 -13.59 -7.89
C GLU A 305 4.50 -13.94 -8.22
N GLN A 306 3.64 -14.03 -7.22
CA GLN A 306 2.21 -14.19 -7.38
C GLN A 306 1.53 -13.11 -6.56
N ASP A 307 1.28 -11.97 -7.20
CA ASP A 307 0.54 -10.89 -6.57
C ASP A 307 -0.77 -11.42 -5.95
N HIS A 308 -1.02 -11.00 -4.71
CA HIS A 308 -2.14 -11.51 -3.93
C HIS A 308 -3.53 -11.19 -4.52
N VAL A 309 -3.64 -10.24 -5.47
CA VAL A 309 -4.89 -9.88 -6.15
C VAL A 309 -4.71 -9.68 -7.66
N GLN A 310 -3.68 -8.95 -8.08
CA GLN A 310 -3.54 -8.46 -9.45
C GLN A 310 -2.99 -9.53 -10.39
N PRO A 311 -3.43 -9.56 -11.66
CA PRO A 311 -3.00 -10.57 -12.62
C PRO A 311 -1.59 -10.32 -13.19
N ASP A 312 -1.05 -9.11 -13.01
CA ASP A 312 0.23 -8.68 -13.54
C ASP A 312 0.95 -7.68 -12.60
N TYR A 313 2.08 -7.14 -13.08
CA TYR A 313 2.92 -6.18 -12.33
C TYR A 313 2.86 -4.75 -12.85
N ALA A 314 1.88 -4.41 -13.71
CA ALA A 314 1.74 -3.08 -14.26
C ALA A 314 1.62 -2.02 -13.17
N HIS A 315 0.81 -2.30 -12.16
CA HIS A 315 0.61 -1.45 -10.99
C HIS A 315 1.90 -1.25 -10.19
N THR A 316 2.72 -2.30 -10.01
CA THR A 316 4.01 -2.22 -9.30
C THR A 316 4.97 -1.28 -10.01
N VAL A 317 5.12 -1.45 -11.32
CA VAL A 317 6.03 -0.65 -12.14
C VAL A 317 5.57 0.79 -12.18
N LEU A 318 4.26 1.03 -12.30
CA LEU A 318 3.69 2.37 -12.28
C LEU A 318 4.00 3.07 -10.95
N MET A 319 3.79 2.40 -9.80
CA MET A 319 4.06 2.97 -8.48
C MET A 319 5.53 3.35 -8.28
N ILE A 320 6.45 2.43 -8.61
CA ILE A 320 7.89 2.69 -8.49
C ILE A 320 8.33 3.81 -9.42
N ASN A 321 7.95 3.74 -10.70
CA ASN A 321 8.36 4.74 -11.68
C ASN A 321 7.81 6.12 -11.32
N ASN A 322 6.57 6.22 -10.86
CA ASN A 322 5.98 7.49 -10.42
C ASN A 322 6.69 8.04 -9.18
N ALA A 323 7.07 7.19 -8.22
CA ALA A 323 7.83 7.63 -7.05
C ALA A 323 9.22 8.16 -7.44
N VAL A 324 9.96 7.43 -8.29
CA VAL A 324 11.28 7.87 -8.76
C VAL A 324 11.18 9.17 -9.55
N ASN A 325 10.25 9.24 -10.52
CA ASN A 325 10.06 10.42 -11.36
C ASN A 325 9.51 11.63 -10.57
N GLY A 326 8.77 11.37 -9.49
CA GLY A 326 8.27 12.39 -8.57
C GLY A 326 9.33 12.97 -7.62
N GLY A 327 10.56 12.44 -7.66
CA GLY A 327 11.66 12.89 -6.82
C GLY A 327 11.56 12.41 -5.37
N VAL A 328 10.91 11.28 -5.12
CA VAL A 328 10.92 10.63 -3.80
C VAL A 328 12.39 10.31 -3.44
N PRO A 329 12.87 10.68 -2.23
CA PRO A 329 14.31 10.73 -1.93
C PRO A 329 15.02 9.37 -2.03
N TRP A 330 14.28 8.29 -1.79
CA TRP A 330 14.77 6.93 -1.88
C TRP A 330 13.59 6.02 -2.24
N VAL A 331 13.73 5.22 -3.28
CA VAL A 331 12.70 4.28 -3.75
C VAL A 331 13.33 2.93 -3.99
N ARG A 332 12.77 1.84 -3.46
CA ARG A 332 13.26 0.49 -3.75
C ARG A 332 12.11 -0.48 -3.97
N LEU A 333 12.23 -1.31 -5.00
CA LEU A 333 11.42 -2.50 -5.22
C LEU A 333 12.15 -3.71 -4.65
N ASN A 334 11.55 -4.42 -3.71
CA ASN A 334 12.13 -5.60 -3.07
C ASN A 334 13.57 -5.32 -2.58
N ASN A 335 14.52 -6.18 -2.98
CA ASN A 335 15.94 -6.08 -2.67
C ASN A 335 16.76 -5.47 -3.82
N GLU A 336 16.11 -4.86 -4.81
CA GLU A 336 16.79 -4.28 -5.96
C GLU A 336 17.62 -3.04 -5.59
N THR A 337 18.40 -2.55 -6.56
CA THR A 337 19.11 -1.28 -6.37
C THR A 337 18.10 -0.15 -6.15
N PRO A 338 18.30 0.76 -5.19
CA PRO A 338 17.43 1.93 -5.02
C PRO A 338 17.44 2.87 -6.23
N ASN A 339 16.37 3.65 -6.35
CA ASN A 339 16.14 4.71 -7.33
C ASN A 339 16.25 4.23 -8.79
N GLN A 340 15.77 3.02 -9.05
CA GLN A 340 15.65 2.46 -10.39
C GLN A 340 14.22 2.58 -10.92
N THR A 341 14.08 2.82 -12.22
CA THR A 341 12.83 2.66 -12.96
C THR A 341 12.84 1.34 -13.72
N TYR A 342 11.67 0.77 -13.94
CA TYR A 342 11.52 -0.55 -14.58
C TYR A 342 10.67 -0.49 -15.85
N ASP A 343 11.00 -1.35 -16.82
CA ASP A 343 10.21 -1.62 -18.03
C ASP A 343 9.41 -2.91 -17.81
N LEU A 344 8.12 -2.89 -18.18
CA LEU A 344 7.24 -4.05 -18.08
C LEU A 344 7.73 -5.27 -18.85
N ASN A 345 8.51 -5.05 -19.91
CA ASN A 345 9.07 -6.14 -20.72
C ASN A 345 10.42 -6.66 -20.20
N ALA A 346 10.97 -6.07 -19.14
CA ALA A 346 12.27 -6.39 -18.58
C ALA A 346 12.28 -6.23 -17.04
N LEU A 347 11.33 -6.90 -16.38
CA LEU A 347 11.20 -6.84 -14.92
C LEU A 347 12.31 -7.61 -14.19
N PRO A 348 12.76 -7.11 -13.03
CA PRO A 348 13.57 -7.92 -12.12
C PRO A 348 12.75 -9.10 -11.59
N ALA A 349 13.44 -10.08 -11.01
CA ALA A 349 12.77 -11.17 -10.33
C ALA A 349 12.00 -10.63 -9.11
N MET A 350 10.72 -10.98 -9.01
CA MET A 350 9.92 -10.69 -7.83
C MET A 350 10.28 -11.65 -6.69
N LEU A 351 9.79 -11.38 -5.47
CA LEU A 351 10.09 -12.24 -4.34
C LEU A 351 9.39 -13.60 -4.50
N PRO A 352 10.08 -14.73 -4.31
CA PRO A 352 9.44 -16.04 -4.37
C PRO A 352 8.29 -16.17 -3.37
N GLU A 353 7.26 -16.92 -3.72
CA GLU A 353 6.08 -17.16 -2.86
C GLU A 353 6.40 -17.68 -1.46
N SER A 354 7.50 -18.42 -1.32
CA SER A 354 7.96 -18.86 0.00
C SER A 354 8.34 -17.71 0.94
N MET A 355 8.71 -16.55 0.38
CA MET A 355 9.04 -15.34 1.13
C MET A 355 7.81 -14.52 1.48
N ASP A 356 6.68 -14.65 0.79
CA ASP A 356 5.44 -13.98 1.21
C ASP A 356 4.96 -14.47 2.57
N LYS A 357 5.18 -15.76 2.86
CA LYS A 357 4.99 -16.33 4.21
C LYS A 357 5.89 -15.71 5.28
N GLN A 358 6.93 -14.98 4.89
CA GLN A 358 7.86 -14.25 5.73
C GLN A 358 7.68 -12.73 5.62
N LYS A 359 6.56 -12.26 5.07
CA LYS A 359 6.28 -10.83 4.88
C LYS A 359 6.52 -10.00 6.13
N ASP A 360 6.00 -10.44 7.27
CA ASP A 360 6.11 -9.68 8.51
C ASP A 360 7.58 -9.54 8.96
N GLN A 361 8.39 -10.59 8.75
CA GLN A 361 9.83 -10.53 8.99
C GLN A 361 10.55 -9.59 8.01
N MET A 362 10.14 -9.58 6.74
CA MET A 362 10.69 -8.64 5.75
C MET A 362 10.35 -7.19 6.07
N ILE A 363 9.10 -6.91 6.50
CA ILE A 363 8.69 -5.58 6.97
C ILE A 363 9.61 -5.13 8.10
N VAL A 364 9.85 -5.99 9.10
CA VAL A 364 10.76 -5.70 10.20
C VAL A 364 12.18 -5.43 9.71
N GLN A 365 12.71 -6.27 8.82
CA GLN A 365 14.06 -6.13 8.28
C GLN A 365 14.23 -4.79 7.54
N TYR A 366 13.30 -4.45 6.66
CA TYR A 366 13.34 -3.17 5.93
C TYR A 366 13.13 -1.98 6.86
N ALA A 367 12.25 -2.08 7.86
CA ALA A 367 12.07 -1.03 8.85
C ALA A 367 13.38 -0.76 9.64
N GLN A 368 14.05 -1.81 10.10
CA GLN A 368 15.35 -1.69 10.78
C GLN A 368 16.41 -1.05 9.89
N GLU A 369 16.48 -1.45 8.61
CA GLU A 369 17.38 -0.82 7.64
C GLU A 369 17.06 0.68 7.50
N LEU A 370 15.79 1.03 7.28
CA LEU A 370 15.37 2.41 7.02
C LEU A 370 15.52 3.32 8.24
N PHE A 371 15.33 2.81 9.46
CA PHE A 371 15.61 3.57 10.69
C PHE A 371 17.10 3.80 10.95
N SER A 372 17.99 3.01 10.33
CA SER A 372 19.44 3.13 10.51
C SER A 372 20.12 4.12 9.55
N ARG A 373 19.38 4.65 8.59
CA ARG A 373 19.86 5.61 7.56
C ARG A 373 19.85 7.04 8.07
#